data_AF-A0A7W9GLZ6-F1
#
_entry.id   AF-A0A7W9GLZ6-F1
#
_cell.length_a   1.000
_cell.length_b   1.000
_cell.length_c   1.000
_cell.angle_alpha   90.00
_cell.angle_beta   90.00
_cell.angle_gamma   90.00
#
_symmetry.space_group_name_H-M   'P 1'
#
loop_
_entity.id
_entity.type
_entity.pdbx_description
1 polymer ?
#
loop_
_entity_poly.entity_id
_entity_poly.type
_entity_poly.pdbx_seq_one_letter_code
_entity_poly.pdbx_strand_id
1 'polypeptide(L)'
;MGYRPPDPPAGLAESGRALWTDVAGRFVIEAEKDRLQLLQACRTADLCDRLAEVFDKEGPMSESSQGVRVHPAAAELRQQRIVLARLLAALGVPSEAAPARGIYAIGGA
;
A
#
# COMPACT_ATOMS: atom_id res chain seq x y z
N MET A 1 -15.97 -5.14 -25.02
CA MET A 1 -16.59 -4.56 -23.81
C MET A 1 -15.46 -3.94 -23.02
N GLY A 2 -15.41 -2.61 -22.91
CA GLY A 2 -14.27 -1.92 -22.28
C GLY A 2 -14.35 -2.05 -20.77
N TYR A 3 -13.31 -2.60 -20.14
CA TYR A 3 -13.18 -2.58 -18.69
C TYR A 3 -13.10 -1.12 -18.22
N ARG A 4 -14.06 -0.68 -17.40
CA ARG A 4 -13.97 0.59 -16.70
C ARG A 4 -13.43 0.31 -15.30
N PRO A 5 -12.24 0.81 -14.94
CA PRO A 5 -11.71 0.62 -13.61
C PRO A 5 -12.61 1.28 -12.56
N PRO A 6 -12.80 0.66 -11.38
CA PRO A 6 -13.58 1.26 -10.30
C PRO A 6 -12.88 2.49 -9.73
N ASP A 7 -13.68 3.51 -9.39
CA ASP A 7 -13.17 4.68 -8.69
C ASP A 7 -12.57 4.29 -7.33
N PRO A 8 -11.52 5.00 -6.86
CA PRO A 8 -10.95 4.77 -5.54
C PRO A 8 -12.01 4.88 -4.43
N PRO A 9 -12.04 3.94 -3.47
CA PRO A 9 -12.91 4.03 -2.31
C PRO A 9 -12.71 5.31 -1.53
N ALA A 10 -13.81 5.84 -0.97
CA ALA A 10 -13.78 7.04 -0.13
C ALA A 10 -12.88 6.86 1.10
N GLY A 11 -12.28 7.96 1.56
CA GLY A 11 -11.46 8.00 2.78
C GLY A 11 -10.00 7.58 2.61
N LEU A 12 -9.56 7.21 1.40
CA LEU A 12 -8.13 7.08 1.08
C LEU A 12 -7.47 8.46 1.00
N ALA A 13 -6.21 8.56 1.43
CA ALA A 13 -5.36 9.74 1.27
C ALA A 13 -4.56 9.67 -0.04
N GLU A 14 -3.49 10.46 -0.18
CA GLU A 14 -2.77 10.62 -1.45
C GLU A 14 -2.18 9.31 -1.97
N SER A 15 -1.29 8.67 -1.21
CA SER A 15 -0.64 7.43 -1.64
C SER A 15 -1.61 6.28 -1.84
N GLY A 16 -2.63 6.14 -0.98
CA GLY A 16 -3.66 5.13 -1.11
C GLY A 16 -4.48 5.32 -2.39
N ARG A 17 -4.88 6.56 -2.72
CA ARG A 17 -5.58 6.84 -3.99
C ARG A 17 -4.70 6.61 -5.20
N ALA A 18 -3.43 7.01 -5.13
CA ALA A 18 -2.47 6.80 -6.20
C ALA A 18 -2.26 5.30 -6.47
N LEU A 19 -2.05 4.50 -5.42
CA LEU A 19 -1.91 3.05 -5.51
C LEU A 19 -3.17 2.39 -6.09
N TRP A 20 -4.37 2.76 -5.61
CA TRP A 20 -5.61 2.22 -6.16
C TRP A 20 -5.73 2.51 -7.66
N THR A 21 -5.47 3.76 -8.05
CA THR A 21 -5.61 4.22 -9.43
C THR A 21 -4.62 3.50 -10.35
N ASP A 22 -3.37 3.32 -9.92
CA ASP A 22 -2.36 2.58 -10.69
C ASP A 22 -2.78 1.11 -10.89
N VAL A 23 -3.12 0.41 -9.81
CA VAL A 23 -3.46 -1.02 -9.88
C VAL A 23 -4.76 -1.22 -10.66
N ALA A 24 -5.84 -0.50 -10.32
CA ALA A 24 -7.11 -0.62 -11.02
C ALA A 24 -7.01 -0.17 -12.49
N GLY A 25 -6.16 0.82 -12.80
CA GLY A 25 -5.93 1.28 -14.17
C GLY A 25 -5.17 0.27 -15.03
N ARG A 26 -4.26 -0.50 -14.45
CA ARG A 26 -3.40 -1.47 -15.17
C ARG A 26 -3.99 -2.87 -15.24
N PHE A 27 -4.96 -3.16 -14.38
CA PHE A 27 -5.40 -4.52 -14.16
C PHE A 27 -6.89 -4.66 -13.92
N VAL A 28 -7.45 -5.78 -14.38
CA VAL A 28 -8.84 -6.15 -14.11
C VAL A 28 -8.95 -6.82 -12.74
N ILE A 29 -9.67 -6.18 -11.80
CA ILE A 29 -9.91 -6.70 -10.45
C ILE A 29 -11.35 -7.22 -10.33
N GLU A 30 -11.59 -8.45 -10.77
CA GLU A 30 -12.94 -9.04 -10.80
C GLU A 30 -13.38 -9.56 -9.43
N ALA A 31 -12.49 -10.24 -8.72
CA ALA A 31 -12.82 -10.89 -7.46
C ALA A 31 -12.91 -9.87 -6.32
N GLU A 32 -13.97 -9.98 -5.51
CA GLU A 32 -14.18 -9.11 -4.35
C GLU A 32 -13.04 -9.20 -3.34
N LYS A 33 -12.49 -10.41 -3.12
CA LYS A 33 -11.33 -10.61 -2.24
C LYS A 33 -10.12 -9.76 -2.65
N ASP A 34 -9.88 -9.61 -3.96
CA ASP A 34 -8.72 -8.90 -4.48
C ASP A 34 -8.96 -7.39 -4.38
N ARG A 35 -10.21 -6.93 -4.58
CA ARG A 35 -10.60 -5.54 -4.29
C ARG A 35 -10.42 -5.18 -2.82
N LEU A 36 -10.87 -6.05 -1.91
CA LEU A 36 -10.70 -5.85 -0.46
C LEU A 36 -9.23 -5.84 -0.06
N GLN A 37 -8.42 -6.72 -0.64
CA GLN A 37 -6.99 -6.76 -0.37
C GLN A 37 -6.25 -5.52 -0.90
N LEU A 38 -6.60 -5.03 -2.10
CA LEU A 38 -6.10 -3.76 -2.62
C LEU A 38 -6.50 -2.60 -1.72
N LEU A 39 -7.74 -2.56 -1.23
CA LEU A 39 -8.18 -1.53 -0.29
C LEU A 39 -7.34 -1.53 1.00
N GLN A 40 -7.02 -2.71 1.55
CA GLN A 40 -6.14 -2.80 2.72
C GLN A 40 -4.73 -2.28 2.38
N ALA A 41 -4.17 -2.64 1.22
CA ALA A 41 -2.87 -2.12 0.79
C ALA A 41 -2.87 -0.59 0.67
N CYS A 42 -3.92 0.00 0.10
CA CYS A 42 -4.07 1.45 -0.02
C CYS A 42 -4.11 2.14 1.35
N ARG A 43 -4.87 1.59 2.30
CA ARG A 43 -4.93 2.12 3.67
C ARG A 43 -3.59 1.99 4.41
N THR A 44 -2.84 0.91 4.17
CA THR A 44 -1.50 0.74 4.74
C THR A 44 -0.51 1.73 4.12
N ALA A 45 -0.62 2.04 2.83
CA ALA A 45 0.19 3.09 2.18
C ALA A 45 -0.06 4.45 2.84
N ASP A 46 -1.33 4.84 3.01
CA ASP A 46 -1.70 6.09 3.71
C ASP A 46 -1.17 6.13 5.15
N LEU A 47 -1.17 5.00 5.86
CA LEU A 47 -0.62 4.90 7.20
C LEU A 47 0.91 5.05 7.21
N CYS A 48 1.61 4.49 6.22
CA CYS A 48 3.05 4.66 6.08
C CYS A 48 3.42 6.14 5.94
N ASP A 49 2.68 6.91 5.13
CA ASP A 49 2.95 8.33 4.95
C ASP A 49 2.77 9.12 6.25
N ARG A 50 1.67 8.90 6.97
CA ARG A 50 1.46 9.57 8.27
C ARG A 50 2.56 9.24 9.28
N LEU A 51 3.03 7.99 9.30
CA LEU A 51 4.12 7.59 10.18
C LEU A 51 5.46 8.18 9.74
N ALA A 52 5.70 8.30 8.43
CA ALA A 52 6.87 8.96 7.89
C ALA A 52 6.88 10.45 8.22
N GLU A 53 5.76 11.15 8.09
CA GLU A 53 5.63 12.56 8.48
C GLU A 53 5.95 12.78 9.97
N VAL A 54 5.45 11.90 10.86
CA VAL A 54 5.78 11.94 12.29
C VAL A 54 7.28 11.72 12.49
N PHE A 55 7.84 10.71 11.83
CA PHE A 55 9.25 10.38 11.95
C PHE A 55 10.19 11.48 11.42
N ASP A 56 9.83 12.12 10.30
CA ASP A 56 10.59 13.21 9.71
C ASP A 56 10.55 14.47 10.58
N LYS A 57 9.41 14.71 11.26
CA LYS A 57 9.25 15.83 12.17
C LYS A 57 9.98 15.64 13.50
N GLU A 58 9.90 14.44 14.08
CA GLU A 58 10.39 14.16 15.44
C GLU A 58 11.82 13.59 15.45
N GLY A 59 12.28 13.07 14.32
CA GLY A 59 13.60 12.50 14.15
C GLY A 59 13.73 11.05 14.65
N PRO A 60 14.91 10.45 14.46
CA PRO A 60 15.13 9.02 14.72
C PRO A 60 15.19 8.64 16.20
N MET A 61 15.39 9.63 17.09
CA MET A 61 15.56 9.43 18.52
C MET A 61 14.48 10.19 19.28
N SER A 62 13.82 9.54 20.23
CA SER A 62 12.83 10.14 21.14
C SER A 62 13.36 10.15 22.57
N GLU A 63 13.13 11.25 23.29
CA GLU A 63 13.32 11.29 24.73
C GLU A 63 12.25 10.46 25.45
N SER A 64 12.64 9.84 26.56
CA SER A 64 11.75 9.06 27.41
C SER A 64 12.18 9.16 28.86
N SER A 65 11.32 8.71 29.78
CA SER A 65 11.66 8.62 31.20
C SER A 65 12.86 7.74 31.55
N GLN A 66 13.38 6.93 30.60
CA GLN A 66 14.58 6.11 30.81
C GLN A 66 15.74 6.54 29.88
N GLY A 67 15.73 7.77 29.36
CA GLY A 67 16.75 8.31 28.47
C GLY A 67 16.37 8.31 26.98
N VAL A 68 17.34 8.60 26.12
CA VAL A 68 17.15 8.72 24.67
C VAL A 68 17.09 7.34 24.03
N ARG A 69 16.05 7.06 23.22
CA ARG A 69 15.83 5.78 22.55
C ARG A 69 15.44 5.99 21.09
N VAL A 70 15.46 4.92 20.29
CA VAL A 70 14.90 4.96 18.93
C VAL A 70 13.41 5.30 19.00
N HIS A 71 12.98 6.21 18.12
CA HIS A 71 11.59 6.65 18.06
C HIS A 71 10.64 5.48 17.77
N PRO A 72 9.53 5.30 18.54
CA PRO A 72 8.60 4.18 18.34
C PRO A 72 8.02 4.09 16.92
N ALA A 73 7.77 5.24 16.29
CA ALA A 73 7.29 5.30 14.90
C ALA A 73 8.26 4.66 13.89
N ALA A 74 9.57 4.58 14.19
CA ALA A 74 10.53 3.90 13.32
C ALA A 74 10.22 2.39 13.22
N ALA A 75 9.95 1.77 14.37
CA ALA A 75 9.61 0.36 14.43
C ALA A 75 8.25 0.09 13.78
N GLU A 76 7.27 0.95 14.05
CA GLU A 76 5.93 0.84 13.47
C GLU A 76 5.96 1.01 11.94
N LEU A 77 6.62 2.05 11.43
CA LEU A 77 6.78 2.29 9.99
C LEU A 77 7.43 1.10 9.27
N ARG A 78 8.45 0.49 9.88
CA ARG A 78 9.07 -0.72 9.35
C ARG A 78 8.07 -1.88 9.25
N GLN A 79 7.25 -2.09 10.28
CA GLN A 79 6.23 -3.16 10.25
C GLN A 79 5.15 -2.89 9.20
N GLN A 80 4.66 -1.65 9.08
CA GLN A 80 3.67 -1.29 8.07
C GLN A 80 4.20 -1.46 6.65
N ARG A 81 5.47 -1.12 6.38
CA ARG A 81 6.12 -1.40 5.09
C ARG A 81 6.18 -2.89 4.76
N ILE A 82 6.43 -3.75 5.75
CA ILE A 82 6.42 -5.21 5.57
C ILE A 82 4.99 -5.70 5.27
N VAL A 83 3.99 -5.20 5.99
CA VAL A 83 2.57 -5.53 5.74
C VAL A 83 2.16 -5.12 4.33
N LEU A 84 2.51 -3.90 3.92
CA LEU A 84 2.23 -3.41 2.57
C LEU A 84 2.84 -4.31 1.49
N ALA A 85 4.13 -4.65 1.64
CA ALA A 85 4.80 -5.56 0.71
C ALA A 85 4.11 -6.93 0.63
N ARG A 86 3.64 -7.47 1.76
CA ARG A 86 2.91 -8.75 1.80
C ARG A 86 1.54 -8.66 1.14
N LEU A 87 0.78 -7.58 1.37
CA LEU A 87 -0.52 -7.36 0.73
C LEU A 87 -0.38 -7.24 -0.79
N LEU A 88 0.62 -6.50 -1.27
CA LEU A 88 0.90 -6.35 -2.70
C LEU A 88 1.38 -7.68 -3.33
N ALA A 89 2.24 -8.42 -2.64
CA ALA A 89 2.67 -9.74 -3.11
C ALA A 89 1.50 -10.75 -3.16
N ALA A 90 0.60 -10.71 -2.17
CA ALA A 90 -0.58 -11.56 -2.13
C ALA A 90 -1.61 -11.22 -3.21
N LEU A 91 -1.64 -9.97 -3.70
CA LEU A 91 -2.44 -9.59 -4.86
C LEU A 91 -1.87 -10.22 -6.14
N GLY A 92 -0.61 -10.64 -6.14
CA GLY A 92 0.06 -11.14 -7.32
C GLY A 92 0.20 -10.09 -8.42
N VAL A 93 0.24 -8.79 -8.01
CA VAL A 93 0.63 -7.70 -8.89
C VAL A 93 2.02 -8.06 -9.43
N PRO A 94 2.17 -8.25 -10.75
CA PRO A 94 3.47 -8.54 -11.33
C PRO A 94 4.36 -7.32 -11.06
N SER A 95 5.46 -7.50 -10.35
CA SER A 95 6.57 -6.57 -10.52
C SER A 95 7.09 -6.77 -11.96
N GLU A 96 7.74 -5.77 -12.55
CA GLU A 96 8.37 -5.95 -13.87
C GLU A 96 9.36 -7.16 -13.93
N ALA A 97 9.72 -7.72 -12.77
CA ALA A 97 10.66 -8.84 -12.63
C ALA A 97 10.02 -10.23 -12.41
N ALA A 98 8.69 -10.39 -12.29
CA ALA A 98 8.08 -11.69 -11.99
C ALA A 98 6.77 -11.98 -12.75
N PRO A 99 6.52 -13.22 -13.20
CA PRO A 99 5.28 -13.57 -13.89
C PRO A 99 4.07 -13.48 -12.95
N ALA A 100 3.02 -12.81 -13.44
CA ALA A 100 1.74 -12.58 -12.77
C ALA A 100 1.13 -13.85 -12.17
N ARG A 101 0.58 -13.76 -10.95
CA ARG A 101 -0.37 -14.75 -10.43
C ARG A 101 -1.64 -14.05 -9.98
N GLY A 102 -2.69 -14.08 -10.80
CA GLY A 102 -4.05 -13.70 -10.37
C GLY A 102 -4.52 -12.30 -10.74
N ILE A 103 -3.73 -11.53 -11.48
CA ILE A 103 -4.14 -10.22 -12.00
C ILE A 103 -3.73 -10.14 -13.48
N TYR A 104 -4.69 -9.90 -14.37
CA TYR A 104 -4.46 -9.84 -15.81
C TYR A 104 -4.27 -8.39 -16.27
N ALA A 105 -3.23 -8.14 -17.06
CA ALA A 105 -2.97 -6.84 -17.65
C ALA A 105 -4.09 -6.48 -18.65
N ILE A 106 -4.48 -5.20 -18.69
CA ILE A 106 -5.41 -4.70 -19.70
C ILE A 106 -4.77 -4.78 -21.10
N GLY A 107 -5.02 -5.89 -21.82
CA GLY A 107 -4.58 -6.09 -23.21
C GLY A 107 -3.80 -7.38 -23.51
N GLY A 108 -3.65 -8.30 -22.56
CA GLY A 108 -3.05 -9.63 -22.82
C GLY A 108 -4.12 -10.69 -23.12
N ALA A 109 -3.94 -11.41 -24.24
CA ALA A 109 -4.70 -12.61 -24.61
C ALA A 109 -4.56 -13.74 -23.58
#